data_AF-A0A6B2TEN9-F1
#
_entry.id   AF-A0A6B2TEN9-F1
#
_cell.length_a   1.000
_cell.length_b   1.000
_cell.length_c   1.000
_cell.angle_alpha   90.00
_cell.angle_beta   90.00
_cell.angle_gamma   90.00
#
_symmetry.space_group_name_H-M   'P 1'
#
loop_
_entity.id
_entity.type
_entity.pdbx_description
1 polymer ?
#
loop_
_entity_poly.entity_id
_entity_poly.type
_entity_poly.pdbx_seq_one_letter_code
_entity_poly.pdbx_strand_id
1 'polypeptide(L)' 'LIGVDFRDADLRGADLTGALFLTQSQVNAAKGDERTKLPDALHRPGHWSQD' A
#
# COMPACT_ATOMS: atom_id res chain seq x y z
N LEU A 1 0.79 18.65 -11.68
CA LEU A 1 0.75 17.17 -11.62
C LEU A 1 -0.18 16.81 -10.47
N ILE A 2 -1.46 16.52 -10.75
CA ILE A 2 -2.35 16.02 -9.69
C ILE A 2 -1.85 14.61 -9.38
N GLY A 3 -1.55 14.36 -8.10
CA GLY A 3 -0.86 13.16 -7.64
C GLY A 3 -1.44 11.89 -8.27
N VAL A 4 -0.55 10.95 -8.57
CA VAL A 4 -0.91 9.62 -9.08
C VAL A 4 -2.04 9.08 -8.21
N ASP A 5 -3.17 8.82 -8.85
CA ASP A 5 -4.34 8.32 -8.15
C ASP A 5 -4.06 6.87 -7.73
N PHE A 6 -3.75 6.67 -6.45
CA PHE A 6 -3.54 5.34 -5.89
C PHE A 6 -4.86 4.60 -5.62
N ARG A 7 -6.02 5.24 -5.84
CA ARG A 7 -7.30 4.54 -5.81
C ARG A 7 -7.23 3.44 -6.87
N ASP A 8 -7.33 2.19 -6.41
CA ASP A 8 -7.23 0.95 -7.20
C ASP A 8 -5.83 0.50 -7.66
N ALA A 9 -4.74 1.13 -7.21
CA ALA A 9 -3.40 0.57 -7.45
C ALA A 9 -3.28 -0.82 -6.82
N ASP A 10 -2.96 -1.83 -7.61
CA ASP A 10 -2.78 -3.21 -7.14
C ASP A 10 -1.32 -3.45 -6.70
N LEU A 11 -1.12 -3.57 -5.40
CA LEU A 11 0.16 -3.80 -4.74
C LEU A 11 0.26 -5.20 -4.14
N ARG A 12 -0.67 -6.12 -4.46
CA ARG A 12 -0.68 -7.49 -3.91
C ARG A 12 0.63 -8.21 -4.20
N GLY A 13 1.24 -8.78 -3.14
CA GLY A 13 2.54 -9.45 -3.22
C GLY A 13 3.77 -8.56 -3.47
N ALA A 14 3.62 -7.25 -3.57
CA ALA A 14 4.74 -6.34 -3.75
C ALA A 14 5.59 -6.23 -2.48
N ASP A 15 6.91 -6.08 -2.64
CA ASP A 15 7.82 -5.75 -1.55
C ASP A 15 8.13 -4.25 -1.56
N LEU A 16 7.53 -3.50 -0.65
CA LEU A 16 7.69 -2.05 -0.53
C LEU A 16 8.58 -1.65 0.66
N THR A 17 9.30 -2.58 1.29
CA THR A 17 10.09 -2.28 2.50
C THR A 17 11.12 -1.16 2.30
N GLY A 18 11.64 -0.98 1.08
CA GLY A 18 12.58 0.11 0.74
C GLY A 18 11.94 1.36 0.11
N ALA A 19 10.60 1.45 0.06
CA ALA A 19 9.91 2.55 -0.62
C ALA A 19 10.15 3.90 0.07
N LEU A 20 10.72 4.86 -0.66
CA LEU A 20 10.88 6.24 -0.20
C LEU A 20 9.62 7.05 -0.55
N PHE A 21 9.16 7.88 0.39
CA PHE A 21 7.99 8.75 0.26
C PHE A 21 6.62 8.05 0.16
N LEU A 22 6.53 6.77 0.51
CA LEU A 22 5.25 6.09 0.69
C LEU A 22 4.56 6.61 1.97
N THR A 23 3.30 6.99 1.85
CA THR A 23 2.50 7.54 2.95
C THR A 23 1.38 6.57 3.35
N GLN A 24 0.92 6.66 4.60
CA GLN A 24 -0.21 5.84 5.06
C GLN A 24 -1.47 6.07 4.23
N SER A 25 -1.74 7.30 3.79
CA SER A 25 -2.90 7.61 2.96
C SER A 25 -2.85 6.93 1.58
N GLN A 26 -1.66 6.81 0.98
CA GLN A 26 -1.48 6.05 -0.27
C GLN A 26 -1.72 4.55 -0.06
N VAL A 27 -1.19 3.99 1.03
CA VAL A 27 -1.41 2.58 1.41
C VAL A 27 -2.89 2.30 1.65
N ASN A 28 -3.58 3.20 2.36
CA ASN A 28 -5.03 3.07 2.63
C ASN A 28 -5.88 3.11 1.35
N ALA A 29 -5.43 3.81 0.30
CA ALA A 29 -6.17 3.92 -0.96
C ALA A 29 -5.93 2.74 -1.93
N ALA A 30 -4.84 2.01 -1.75
CA ALA A 30 -4.43 0.92 -2.64
C ALA A 30 -5.08 -0.43 -2.28
N LYS A 31 -5.02 -1.36 -3.23
CA LYS A 31 -5.31 -2.79 -3.03
C LYS A 31 -4.01 -3.50 -2.66
N GLY A 32 -4.05 -4.35 -1.66
CA GLY A 32 -2.93 -5.16 -1.21
C GLY A 32 -3.43 -6.39 -0.48
N ASP A 33 -2.52 -7.31 -0.19
CA ASP A 33 -2.82 -8.57 0.50
C ASP A 33 -1.78 -8.82 1.59
N GLU A 34 -1.99 -9.85 2.42
CA GLU A 34 -1.07 -10.29 3.47
C GLU A 34 0.39 -10.48 3.02
N ARG A 35 0.63 -10.70 1.72
CA ARG A 35 1.96 -10.89 1.14
C ARG A 35 2.63 -9.58 0.76
N THR A 36 1.87 -8.50 0.59
CA THR A 36 2.43 -7.15 0.40
C THR A 36 3.25 -6.76 1.63
N LYS A 37 4.53 -6.44 1.43
CA LYS A 37 5.40 -5.94 2.51
C LYS A 37 5.45 -4.43 2.49
N LEU A 38 5.41 -3.82 3.68
CA LEU A 38 5.45 -2.37 3.87
C LEU A 38 6.73 -1.97 4.61
N PRO A 39 7.16 -0.70 4.50
CA PRO A 39 8.10 -0.11 5.45
C PRO A 39 7.56 -0.19 6.88
N ASP A 40 8.47 -0.36 7.85
CA ASP A 40 8.12 -0.53 9.28
C ASP A 40 7.26 0.60 9.86
N ALA A 41 7.34 1.80 9.28
CA ALA A 41 6.57 2.96 9.71
C ALA A 41 5.08 2.96 9.26
N LEU A 42 4.69 2.03 8.37
CA LEU A 42 3.34 1.99 7.79
C LEU A 42 2.57 0.76 8.24
N HIS A 43 1.27 0.93 8.41
CA HIS A 43 0.37 -0.11 8.85
C HIS A 43 -0.41 -0.68 7.67
N ARG A 44 -0.60 -1.99 7.70
CA ARG A 44 -1.48 -2.71 6.78
C ARG A 44 -2.94 -2.28 7.02
N PRO A 45 -3.66 -1.80 5.99
CA PRO A 45 -5.09 -1.50 6.11
C PRO A 45 -5.91 -2.76 6.39
N GLY A 46 -6.95 -2.64 7.20
CA GLY A 46 -7.79 -3.80 7.57
C GLY A 46 -8.50 -4.46 6.38
N HIS A 47 -8.76 -3.71 5.30
CA HIS A 47 -9.41 -4.24 4.10
C HIS A 47 -8.48 -5.09 3.21
N TRP A 48 -7.17 -5.11 3.46
CA TRP A 48 -6.24 -6.01 2.74
C TRP A 48 -6.34 -7.48 3.18
N SER A 49 -7.11 -7.75 4.24
CA SER A 49 -7.35 -9.09 4.78
C SER A 49 -8.63 -9.74 4.22
N GLN A 50 -9.29 -9.11 3.24
CA GLN A 50 -10.64 -9.47 2.78
C GLN A 50 -10.70 -9.96 1.32
N ASP A 51 -9.57 -10.27 0.67
CA ASP A 51 -9.50 -10.81 -0.69
C ASP A 51 -8.76 -12.16 -0.75
#